data_AF-A0A933NM53-F1
#
_entry.id   AF-A0A933NM53-F1
#
_cell.length_a   1.000
_cell.length_b   1.000
_cell.length_c   1.000
_cell.angle_alpha   90.00
_cell.angle_beta   90.00
_cell.angle_gamma   90.00
#
_symmetry.space_group_name_H-M   'P 1'
#
loop_
_entity.id
_entity.type
_entity.pdbx_description
1 polymer ?
#
loop_
_entity_poly.entity_id
_entity_poly.type
_entity_poly.pdbx_seq_one_letter_code
_entity_poly.pdbx_strand_id
1 'polypeptide(L)'
;MPCCASSLSCPHCREPLAPKGVELGCGSCGQKVPVDLHGFARRRAARAALLVALALVPIGFCWTEAVRESAGLAAAERARDSEMRIVRARCETDQLRRKLRDAHGELSAAREEVARLECRKVSPAAGPDGNDVLAEADDSELRGEIEFLEGVAQKLPDAPEVHFRLAMAYDRLSSDPEASSKCFLHAKKAIKLDPAYKRKFQPMLKSSRLARRVAEIIHEIIQKSEDSRIPDDEAERYAEEIGKLLGDRADRGPGSGPLETPDPESIRRMIQDPQRRDQLRRLWDRPGAAEPDSLGLGSSRD
;
A
#
# COMPACT_ATOMS: atom_id res chain seq x y z
N MET A 1 56.05 -2.33 -61.94
CA MET A 1 57.46 -2.56 -62.34
C MET A 1 58.31 -1.38 -61.86
N PRO A 2 59.53 -1.61 -61.34
CA PRO A 2 60.24 -0.65 -60.50
C PRO A 2 61.22 0.20 -61.32
N CYS A 3 61.05 1.52 -61.30
CA CYS A 3 62.02 2.46 -61.87
C CYS A 3 62.39 3.52 -60.83
N CYS A 4 63.03 3.11 -59.73
CA CYS A 4 63.67 4.03 -58.78
C CYS A 4 64.89 3.33 -58.15
N ALA A 5 65.80 2.82 -58.98
CA ALA A 5 67.18 2.65 -58.54
C ALA A 5 67.83 4.02 -58.68
N SER A 6 67.67 4.88 -57.66
CA SER A 6 68.47 6.09 -57.54
C SER A 6 69.92 5.65 -57.43
N SER A 7 70.66 5.67 -58.54
CA SER A 7 72.08 5.36 -58.57
C SER A 7 72.77 6.33 -57.62
N LEU A 8 73.32 5.83 -56.51
CA LEU A 8 74.13 6.61 -55.60
C LEU A 8 75.42 6.97 -56.36
N SER A 9 75.49 8.20 -56.87
CA SER A 9 76.68 8.77 -57.48
C SER A 9 77.52 9.44 -56.40
N CYS A 10 78.84 9.27 -56.44
CA CYS A 10 79.73 9.95 -55.51
C CYS A 10 79.60 11.47 -55.63
N PRO A 11 79.51 12.22 -54.53
CA PRO A 11 79.35 13.68 -54.57
C PRO A 11 80.56 14.40 -55.18
N HIS A 12 81.72 13.75 -55.24
CA HIS A 12 82.95 14.35 -55.74
C HIS A 12 83.27 14.01 -57.20
N CYS A 13 83.22 12.72 -57.55
CA CYS A 13 83.59 12.22 -58.88
C CYS A 13 82.35 12.05 -59.81
N ARG A 14 81.12 12.11 -59.28
CA ARG A 14 79.84 11.77 -59.94
C ARG A 14 79.75 10.36 -60.54
N GLU A 15 80.78 9.54 -60.42
CA GLU A 15 80.74 8.14 -60.85
C GLU A 15 79.81 7.29 -59.96
N PRO A 16 79.18 6.25 -60.55
CA PRO A 16 78.33 5.32 -59.82
C PRO A 16 79.14 4.56 -58.76
N LEU A 17 78.66 4.57 -57.52
CA LEU A 17 79.30 3.83 -56.43
C LEU A 17 79.03 2.33 -56.62
N ALA A 18 80.10 1.54 -56.72
CA ALA A 18 80.02 0.08 -56.78
C ALA A 18 80.03 -0.51 -55.36
N PRO A 19 79.15 -1.46 -55.03
CA PRO A 19 79.17 -2.11 -53.72
C PRO A 19 80.41 -3.01 -53.59
N LYS A 20 81.31 -2.67 -52.67
CA LYS A 20 82.43 -3.51 -52.23
C LYS A 20 82.27 -3.77 -50.72
N GLY A 21 81.48 -4.78 -50.36
CA GLY A 21 81.21 -5.10 -48.96
C GLY A 21 80.24 -4.11 -48.28
N VAL A 22 80.52 -3.74 -47.02
CA VAL A 22 79.66 -2.87 -46.18
C VAL A 22 79.89 -1.37 -46.43
N GLU A 23 80.88 -1.02 -47.27
CA GLU A 23 81.22 0.36 -47.62
C GLU A 23 80.96 0.62 -49.12
N LEU A 24 80.43 1.80 -49.44
CA LEU A 24 80.37 2.29 -50.82
C LEU A 24 81.62 3.15 -51.06
N GLY A 25 82.52 2.69 -51.93
CA GLY A 25 83.71 3.43 -52.33
C GLY A 25 83.62 3.92 -53.78
N CYS A 26 83.99 5.18 -54.06
CA CYS A 26 84.22 5.62 -55.45
C CYS A 26 85.53 4.99 -55.93
N GLY A 27 85.48 4.22 -57.01
CA GLY A 27 86.63 3.53 -57.57
C GLY A 27 87.73 4.47 -58.08
N SER A 28 87.37 5.68 -58.48
CA SER A 28 88.32 6.68 -59.01
C SER A 28 88.92 7.60 -57.96
N CYS A 29 88.17 8.05 -56.95
CA CYS A 29 88.68 8.99 -55.93
C CYS A 29 88.99 8.36 -54.56
N GLY A 30 88.69 7.07 -54.37
CA GLY A 30 89.00 6.33 -53.14
C GLY A 30 88.21 6.75 -51.90
N GLN A 31 87.30 7.72 -52.00
CA GLN A 31 86.47 8.17 -50.89
C GLN A 31 85.45 7.09 -50.51
N LYS A 32 85.43 6.76 -49.20
CA LYS A 32 84.47 5.86 -48.58
C LYS A 32 83.29 6.68 -48.07
N VAL A 33 82.08 6.38 -48.55
CA VAL A 33 80.85 7.01 -48.05
C VAL A 33 80.22 6.06 -47.02
N PRO A 34 80.08 6.49 -45.75
CA PRO A 34 79.43 5.66 -44.75
C PRO A 34 77.95 5.51 -45.11
N VAL A 35 77.51 4.27 -45.30
CA VAL A 35 76.09 3.96 -45.55
C VAL A 35 75.41 3.77 -44.21
N ASP A 36 74.49 4.68 -43.87
CA ASP A 36 73.64 4.52 -42.69
C ASP A 36 72.58 3.43 -42.94
N LEU A 37 72.99 2.18 -42.69
CA LEU A 37 72.15 0.99 -42.79
C LEU A 37 70.97 1.03 -41.79
N HIS A 38 71.13 1.71 -40.65
CA HIS A 38 70.06 1.89 -39.67
C HIS A 38 68.94 2.76 -40.20
N GLY A 39 69.27 3.86 -40.90
CA GLY A 39 68.28 4.73 -41.54
C GLY A 39 67.48 4.05 -42.66
N PHE A 40 68.07 3.07 -43.36
CA PHE A 40 67.38 2.32 -44.42
C PHE A 40 66.48 1.21 -43.86
N ALA A 41 66.96 0.48 -42.84
CA ALA A 41 66.17 -0.54 -42.14
C ALA A 41 64.94 0.07 -41.46
N ARG A 42 65.09 1.22 -40.79
CA ARG A 42 63.95 1.96 -40.18
C ARG A 42 62.92 2.41 -41.21
N ARG A 43 63.34 2.88 -42.38
CA ARG A 43 62.42 3.30 -43.46
C ARG A 43 61.67 2.14 -44.09
N ARG A 44 62.33 0.98 -44.26
CA ARG A 44 61.65 -0.26 -44.73
C ARG A 44 60.68 -0.80 -43.68
N ALA A 45 61.07 -0.82 -42.42
CA ALA A 45 60.20 -1.24 -41.32
C ALA A 45 58.97 -0.31 -41.20
N ALA A 46 59.16 1.00 -41.29
CA ALA A 46 58.05 1.96 -41.27
C ALA A 46 57.10 1.80 -42.46
N ARG A 47 57.62 1.55 -43.67
CA ARG A 47 56.78 1.26 -44.84
C ARG A 47 56.03 -0.06 -44.71
N ALA A 48 56.67 -1.12 -44.21
CA ALA A 48 56.01 -2.40 -43.97
C ALA A 48 54.90 -2.26 -42.92
N ALA A 49 55.18 -1.56 -41.80
CA ALA A 49 54.18 -1.29 -40.78
C ALA A 49 52.99 -0.47 -41.31
N LEU A 50 53.25 0.53 -42.15
CA LEU A 50 52.19 1.31 -42.79
C LEU A 50 51.33 0.47 -43.74
N LEU A 51 51.94 -0.42 -44.53
CA LEU A 51 51.20 -1.33 -45.42
C LEU A 51 50.36 -2.34 -44.64
N VAL A 52 50.89 -2.88 -43.53
CA VAL A 52 50.13 -3.76 -42.64
C VAL A 52 48.97 -2.99 -42.00
N ALA A 53 49.20 -1.77 -41.50
CA ALA A 53 48.15 -0.93 -40.95
C ALA A 53 47.04 -0.65 -41.99
N LEU A 54 47.41 -0.26 -43.21
CA LEU A 54 46.46 -0.01 -44.30
C LEU A 54 45.70 -1.27 -44.73
N ALA A 55 46.31 -2.45 -44.68
CA ALA A 55 45.65 -3.72 -44.96
C ALA A 55 44.65 -4.13 -43.86
N LEU A 56 44.87 -3.70 -42.61
CA LEU A 56 43.99 -4.00 -41.48
C LEU A 56 42.79 -3.05 -41.37
N VAL A 57 42.86 -1.83 -41.93
CA VAL A 57 41.73 -0.86 -41.94
C VAL A 57 40.44 -1.44 -42.52
N PRO A 58 40.41 -2.05 -43.73
CA PRO A 58 39.17 -2.61 -44.29
C PRO A 58 38.65 -3.80 -43.50
N ILE A 59 39.54 -4.60 -42.88
CA ILE A 59 39.14 -5.72 -42.01
C ILE A 59 38.43 -5.19 -40.76
N GLY A 60 38.97 -4.15 -40.13
CA GLY A 60 38.34 -3.47 -39.00
C GLY A 60 36.99 -2.86 -39.36
N PHE A 61 36.87 -2.23 -40.53
CA PHE A 61 35.62 -1.63 -41.00
C PHE A 61 34.53 -2.69 -41.21
N CYS A 62 34.83 -3.79 -41.92
CA CYS A 62 33.88 -4.89 -42.11
C CYS A 62 33.44 -5.52 -40.78
N TRP A 63 34.35 -5.62 -39.79
CA TRP A 63 34.01 -6.15 -38.47
C TRP A 63 33.05 -5.22 -37.70
N THR A 64 33.28 -3.90 -37.75
CA THR A 64 32.38 -2.94 -37.11
C THR A 64 30.99 -2.92 -37.74
N GLU A 65 30.89 -3.13 -39.04
CA GLU A 65 29.61 -3.18 -39.76
C GLU A 65 28.84 -4.46 -39.42
N ALA A 66 29.51 -5.62 -39.40
CA ALA A 66 28.90 -6.89 -38.97
C ALA A 66 28.47 -6.88 -37.48
N VAL A 67 29.23 -6.22 -36.60
CA VAL A 67 28.85 -6.03 -35.19
C VAL A 67 27.64 -5.09 -35.07
N ARG A 68 27.56 -4.06 -35.92
CA ARG A 68 26.41 -3.14 -35.94
C ARG A 68 25.14 -3.82 -36.44
N GLU A 69 25.22 -4.64 -37.49
CA GLU A 69 24.08 -5.41 -37.99
C GLU A 69 23.59 -6.45 -36.98
N SER A 70 24.49 -7.20 -36.36
CA SER A 70 24.13 -8.18 -35.32
C SER A 70 23.55 -7.53 -34.06
N ALA A 71 24.07 -6.37 -33.66
CA ALA A 71 23.49 -5.57 -32.58
C ALA A 71 22.07 -5.06 -32.93
N GLY A 72 21.85 -4.66 -34.19
CA GLY A 72 20.53 -4.26 -34.69
C GLY A 72 19.51 -5.39 -34.66
N LEU A 73 19.91 -6.59 -35.10
CA LEU A 73 19.06 -7.79 -35.06
C LEU A 73 18.70 -8.18 -33.62
N ALA A 74 19.68 -8.18 -32.71
CA ALA A 74 19.44 -8.48 -31.30
C ALA A 74 18.52 -7.44 -30.63
N ALA A 75 18.62 -6.17 -31.02
CA ALA A 75 17.71 -5.13 -30.53
C ALA A 75 16.29 -5.32 -31.06
N ALA A 76 16.12 -5.68 -32.33
CA ALA A 76 14.82 -5.97 -32.94
C ALA A 76 14.15 -7.21 -32.32
N GLU A 77 14.92 -8.24 -32.00
CA GLU A 77 14.43 -9.45 -31.33
C GLU A 77 13.95 -9.14 -29.90
N ARG A 78 14.72 -8.37 -29.12
CA ARG A 78 14.29 -7.91 -27.79
C ARG A 78 13.03 -7.04 -27.85
N ALA A 79 12.90 -6.19 -28.87
CA ALA A 79 11.70 -5.39 -29.06
C ALA A 79 10.47 -6.28 -29.31
N ARG A 80 10.57 -7.27 -30.21
CA ARG A 80 9.50 -8.26 -30.46
C ARG A 80 9.12 -9.07 -29.22
N ASP A 81 10.10 -9.51 -28.46
CA ASP A 81 9.86 -10.22 -27.20
C ASP A 81 9.11 -9.34 -26.18
N SER A 82 9.48 -8.06 -26.10
CA SER A 82 8.80 -7.11 -25.21
C SER A 82 7.35 -6.87 -25.64
N GLU A 83 7.08 -6.74 -26.94
CA GLU A 83 5.73 -6.62 -27.49
C GLU A 83 4.90 -7.88 -27.20
N MET A 84 5.47 -9.07 -27.40
CA MET A 84 4.82 -10.34 -27.10
C MET A 84 4.47 -10.49 -25.61
N ARG A 85 5.33 -10.01 -24.71
CA ARG A 85 5.03 -9.98 -23.26
C ARG A 85 3.88 -9.04 -22.95
N ILE A 86 3.83 -7.86 -23.58
CA ILE A 86 2.73 -6.90 -23.41
C ILE A 86 1.41 -7.50 -23.92
N VAL A 87 1.42 -8.16 -25.08
CA VAL A 87 0.24 -8.84 -25.64
C VAL A 87 -0.24 -9.96 -24.72
N ARG A 88 0.67 -10.79 -24.19
CA ARG A 88 0.32 -11.84 -23.23
C ARG A 88 -0.30 -11.27 -21.95
N ALA A 89 0.30 -10.22 -21.38
CA ALA A 89 -0.21 -9.57 -20.18
C ALA A 89 -1.62 -8.96 -20.40
N ARG A 90 -1.88 -8.38 -21.58
CA ARG A 90 -3.22 -7.89 -21.95
C ARG A 90 -4.23 -9.04 -22.03
N CYS A 91 -3.86 -10.15 -22.66
CA CYS A 91 -4.73 -11.33 -22.77
C CYS A 91 -5.08 -11.91 -21.39
N GLU A 92 -4.10 -12.03 -20.49
CA GLU A 92 -4.31 -12.48 -19.11
C GLU A 92 -5.22 -11.52 -18.33
N THR A 93 -5.02 -10.21 -18.50
CA THR A 93 -5.86 -9.18 -17.88
C THR A 93 -7.32 -9.28 -18.36
N ASP A 94 -7.54 -9.49 -19.65
CA ASP A 94 -8.89 -9.65 -20.20
C ASP A 94 -9.55 -10.97 -19.80
N GLN A 95 -8.76 -12.03 -19.60
CA GLN A 95 -9.25 -13.29 -19.04
C GLN A 95 -9.69 -13.11 -17.58
N LEU A 96 -8.91 -12.40 -16.77
CA LEU A 96 -9.27 -12.08 -15.38
C LEU A 96 -10.52 -11.19 -15.30
N ARG A 97 -10.66 -10.21 -16.20
CA ARG A 97 -11.87 -9.37 -16.29
C ARG A 97 -13.12 -10.16 -16.66
N ARG A 98 -13.00 -11.20 -17.50
CA ARG A 98 -14.11 -12.12 -17.79
C ARG A 98 -14.50 -12.93 -16.55
N LYS A 99 -13.53 -13.59 -15.90
CA LYS A 99 -13.76 -14.32 -14.65
C LYS A 99 -14.40 -13.46 -13.56
N LEU A 100 -13.97 -12.20 -13.42
CA LEU A 100 -14.54 -11.27 -12.45
C LEU A 100 -16.00 -10.92 -12.77
N ARG A 101 -16.35 -10.75 -14.06
CA ARG A 101 -17.74 -10.52 -14.48
C ARG A 101 -18.61 -11.74 -14.23
N ASP A 102 -18.10 -12.94 -14.52
CA ASP A 102 -18.83 -14.19 -14.29
C ASP A 102 -19.10 -14.38 -12.79
N ALA A 103 -18.08 -14.19 -11.94
CA ALA A 103 -18.22 -14.23 -10.49
C ALA A 103 -19.20 -13.17 -9.94
N HIS A 104 -19.22 -11.97 -10.54
CA HIS A 104 -20.20 -10.95 -10.17
C HIS A 104 -21.63 -11.34 -10.56
N GLY A 105 -21.80 -11.99 -11.72
CA GLY A 105 -23.07 -12.58 -12.15
C GLY A 105 -23.55 -13.64 -11.18
N GLU A 106 -22.70 -14.59 -10.80
CA GLU A 106 -23.02 -15.62 -9.80
C GLU A 106 -23.40 -15.03 -8.44
N LEU A 107 -22.67 -14.01 -7.98
CA LEU A 107 -22.96 -13.35 -6.70
C LEU A 107 -24.28 -12.57 -6.76
N SER A 108 -24.63 -11.98 -7.90
CA SER A 108 -25.92 -11.32 -8.09
C SER A 108 -27.09 -12.31 -8.09
N ALA A 109 -26.94 -13.47 -8.75
CA ALA A 109 -27.92 -14.53 -8.74
C ALA A 109 -28.13 -15.11 -7.34
N ALA A 110 -27.03 -15.34 -6.60
CA ALA A 110 -27.10 -15.80 -5.20
C ALA A 110 -27.82 -14.79 -4.29
N ARG A 111 -27.61 -13.49 -4.49
CA ARG A 111 -28.34 -12.44 -3.74
C ARG A 111 -29.84 -12.45 -4.06
N GLU A 112 -30.22 -12.66 -5.32
CA GLU A 112 -31.62 -12.79 -5.70
C GLU A 112 -32.27 -14.05 -5.09
N GLU A 113 -31.56 -15.17 -5.07
CA GLU A 113 -32.00 -16.41 -4.42
C GLU A 113 -32.24 -16.20 -2.91
N VAL A 114 -31.29 -15.55 -2.21
CA VAL A 114 -31.44 -15.21 -0.78
C VAL A 114 -32.66 -14.31 -0.57
N ALA A 115 -32.83 -13.26 -1.38
CA ALA A 115 -33.99 -12.38 -1.28
C ALA A 115 -35.32 -13.12 -1.51
N ARG A 116 -35.37 -14.06 -2.47
CA ARG A 116 -36.55 -14.91 -2.69
C ARG A 116 -36.85 -15.81 -1.49
N LEU A 117 -35.83 -16.40 -0.89
CA LEU A 117 -35.98 -17.26 0.30
C LEU A 117 -36.43 -16.46 1.52
N GLU A 118 -35.93 -15.24 1.69
CA GLU A 118 -36.39 -14.30 2.74
C GLU A 118 -37.86 -13.92 2.53
N CYS A 119 -38.28 -13.53 1.31
CA CYS A 119 -39.69 -13.26 1.01
C CYS A 119 -40.60 -14.47 1.28
N ARG A 120 -40.12 -15.70 1.04
CA ARG A 120 -40.89 -16.92 1.30
C ARG A 120 -41.06 -17.22 2.80
N LYS A 121 -40.13 -16.80 3.65
CA LYS A 121 -40.23 -16.91 5.11
C LYS A 121 -41.17 -15.85 5.72
N VAL A 122 -41.39 -14.72 5.04
CA VAL A 122 -42.21 -13.58 5.53
C VAL A 122 -43.67 -13.64 5.03
N SER A 123 -44.16 -14.81 4.59
CA SER A 123 -45.62 -15.03 4.46
C SER A 123 -46.18 -15.95 5.54
N PRO A 124 -46.26 -15.50 6.82
CA PRO A 124 -47.36 -15.92 7.67
C PRO A 124 -48.63 -15.18 7.21
N ALA A 125 -49.76 -15.89 7.20
CA ALA A 125 -51.07 -15.32 6.91
C ALA A 125 -51.29 -14.03 7.74
N ALA A 126 -51.35 -12.88 7.05
CA ALA A 126 -51.60 -11.60 7.68
C ALA A 126 -53.07 -11.54 8.14
N GLY A 127 -53.27 -11.73 9.45
CA GLY A 127 -54.38 -11.10 10.15
C GLY A 127 -54.11 -9.59 10.24
N PRO A 128 -55.14 -8.73 10.16
CA PRO A 128 -54.97 -7.30 10.08
C PRO A 128 -54.93 -6.71 11.50
N ASP A 129 -53.80 -6.80 12.18
CA ASP A 129 -53.55 -5.95 13.35
C ASP A 129 -52.07 -5.56 13.36
N GLY A 130 -51.84 -4.26 13.16
CA GLY A 130 -50.52 -3.67 13.17
C GLY A 130 -49.93 -3.73 14.56
N ASN A 131 -48.78 -4.38 14.68
CA ASN A 131 -47.84 -4.13 15.76
C ASN A 131 -46.43 -4.33 15.24
N ASP A 132 -45.56 -3.41 15.64
CA ASP A 132 -44.13 -3.36 15.35
C ASP A 132 -43.41 -4.64 15.79
N VAL A 133 -43.38 -5.67 14.93
CA VAL A 133 -42.51 -6.82 15.11
C VAL A 133 -41.17 -6.50 14.46
N LEU A 134 -40.32 -5.78 15.19
CA LEU A 134 -38.88 -5.96 15.03
C LEU A 134 -38.62 -7.42 15.38
N ALA A 135 -38.47 -8.27 14.37
CA ALA A 135 -38.18 -9.68 14.54
C ALA A 135 -36.97 -9.82 15.47
N GLU A 136 -37.22 -10.25 16.70
CA GLU A 136 -36.21 -10.75 17.61
C GLU A 136 -35.58 -11.94 16.89
N ALA A 137 -34.44 -11.72 16.24
CA ALA A 137 -33.62 -12.82 15.77
C ALA A 137 -33.36 -13.70 16.99
N ASP A 138 -33.70 -14.99 16.88
CA ASP A 138 -33.54 -15.94 17.99
C ASP A 138 -32.14 -15.79 18.58
N ASP A 139 -32.06 -15.45 19.87
CA ASP A 139 -30.78 -15.21 20.57
C ASP A 139 -29.79 -16.37 20.40
N SER A 140 -30.29 -17.57 20.10
CA SER A 140 -29.52 -18.76 19.75
C SER A 140 -28.71 -18.59 18.45
N GLU A 141 -29.30 -18.05 17.38
CA GLU A 141 -28.60 -17.81 16.11
C GLU A 141 -27.55 -16.71 16.27
N LEU A 142 -27.87 -15.64 17.01
CA LEU A 142 -26.93 -14.57 17.33
C LEU A 142 -25.72 -15.06 18.13
N ARG A 143 -25.94 -15.97 19.10
CA ARG A 143 -24.84 -16.58 19.87
C ARG A 143 -23.93 -17.42 18.97
N GLY A 144 -24.49 -18.21 18.06
CA GLY A 144 -23.70 -18.95 17.07
C GLY A 144 -22.88 -18.04 16.15
N GLU A 145 -23.44 -16.91 15.72
CA GLU A 145 -22.70 -15.91 14.93
C GLU A 145 -21.55 -15.29 15.75
N ILE A 146 -21.80 -14.95 17.02
CA ILE A 146 -20.79 -14.39 17.91
C ILE A 146 -19.64 -15.39 18.12
N GLU A 147 -19.94 -16.63 18.47
CA GLU A 147 -18.92 -17.68 18.68
C GLU A 147 -18.05 -17.88 17.42
N PHE A 148 -18.68 -17.90 16.25
CA PHE A 148 -17.95 -17.98 14.99
C PHE A 148 -17.04 -16.77 14.78
N LEU A 149 -17.55 -15.56 14.95
CA LEU A 149 -16.79 -14.33 14.77
C LEU A 149 -15.67 -14.18 15.80
N GLU A 150 -15.85 -14.62 17.05
CA GLU A 150 -14.80 -14.70 18.06
C GLU A 150 -13.69 -15.66 17.63
N GLY A 151 -14.05 -16.83 17.10
CA GLY A 151 -13.08 -17.79 16.55
C GLY A 151 -12.30 -17.21 15.36
N VAL A 152 -12.94 -16.42 14.50
CA VAL A 152 -12.29 -15.70 13.41
C VAL A 152 -11.37 -14.60 13.97
N ALA A 153 -11.80 -13.85 14.97
CA ALA A 153 -11.02 -12.79 15.60
C ALA A 153 -9.76 -13.32 16.30
N GLN A 154 -9.78 -14.55 16.81
CA GLN A 154 -8.59 -15.21 17.36
C GLN A 154 -7.56 -15.52 16.27
N LYS A 155 -8.00 -15.92 15.08
CA LYS A 155 -7.10 -16.23 13.94
C LYS A 155 -6.63 -14.97 13.21
N LEU A 156 -7.49 -13.96 13.14
CA LEU A 156 -7.27 -12.70 12.44
C LEU A 156 -7.51 -11.50 13.39
N PRO A 157 -6.62 -11.30 14.38
CA PRO A 157 -6.81 -10.28 15.43
C PRO A 157 -6.71 -8.85 14.92
N ASP A 158 -6.12 -8.64 13.75
CA ASP A 158 -5.91 -7.32 13.15
C ASP A 158 -6.90 -7.02 12.01
N ALA A 159 -7.94 -7.84 11.85
CA ALA A 159 -8.99 -7.59 10.86
C ALA A 159 -10.08 -6.66 11.44
N PRO A 160 -10.13 -5.36 11.06
CA PRO A 160 -11.07 -4.40 11.64
C PRO A 160 -12.53 -4.75 11.36
N GLU A 161 -12.83 -5.34 10.19
CA GLU A 161 -14.18 -5.75 9.80
C GLU A 161 -14.74 -6.83 10.73
N VAL A 162 -13.90 -7.77 11.21
CA VAL A 162 -14.33 -8.82 12.14
C VAL A 162 -14.76 -8.18 13.47
N HIS A 163 -13.98 -7.22 13.96
CA HIS A 163 -14.31 -6.47 15.18
C HIS A 163 -15.54 -5.58 15.01
N PHE A 164 -15.74 -4.99 13.83
CA PHE A 164 -16.96 -4.25 13.52
C PHE A 164 -18.21 -5.14 13.60
N ARG A 165 -18.16 -6.33 12.98
CA ARG A 165 -19.28 -7.28 13.00
C ARG A 165 -19.54 -7.85 14.39
N LEU A 166 -18.49 -8.14 15.17
CA LEU A 166 -18.62 -8.54 16.58
C LEU A 166 -19.34 -7.46 17.40
N ALA A 167 -18.93 -6.20 17.26
CA ALA A 167 -19.59 -5.10 17.97
C ALA A 167 -21.09 -5.01 17.64
N MET A 168 -21.44 -5.14 16.35
CA MET A 168 -22.84 -5.17 15.94
C MET A 168 -23.61 -6.37 16.49
N ALA A 169 -23.00 -7.55 16.52
CA ALA A 169 -23.64 -8.76 17.03
C ALA A 169 -23.92 -8.64 18.54
N TYR A 170 -22.95 -8.11 19.31
CA TYR A 170 -23.15 -7.84 20.73
C TYR A 170 -24.16 -6.72 21.03
N ASP A 171 -24.24 -5.67 20.21
CA ASP A 171 -25.27 -4.63 20.38
C ASP A 171 -26.70 -5.19 20.24
N ARG A 172 -26.86 -6.25 19.45
CA ARG A 172 -28.13 -6.95 19.26
C ARG A 172 -28.43 -7.97 20.35
N LEU A 173 -27.41 -8.51 21.02
CA LEU A 173 -27.57 -9.53 22.05
C LEU A 173 -28.00 -8.92 23.38
N SER A 174 -29.31 -8.80 23.61
CA SER A 174 -29.85 -8.19 24.83
C SER A 174 -29.86 -9.11 26.07
N SER A 175 -29.70 -10.42 25.89
CA SER A 175 -29.77 -11.39 27.00
C SER A 175 -28.47 -11.56 27.77
N ASP A 176 -27.32 -11.13 27.23
CA ASP A 176 -26.03 -11.21 27.92
C ASP A 176 -25.69 -9.88 28.61
N PRO A 177 -25.58 -9.85 29.95
CA PRO A 177 -25.21 -8.63 30.69
C PRO A 177 -23.81 -8.11 30.30
N GLU A 178 -22.93 -8.96 29.75
CA GLU A 178 -21.60 -8.55 29.29
C GLU A 178 -21.55 -8.09 27.83
N ALA A 179 -22.62 -8.30 27.06
CA ALA A 179 -22.65 -7.95 25.63
C ALA A 179 -22.34 -6.47 25.39
N SER A 180 -22.85 -5.62 26.29
CA SER A 180 -22.59 -4.19 26.31
C SER A 180 -21.08 -3.85 26.33
N SER A 181 -20.35 -4.47 27.26
CA SER A 181 -18.90 -4.33 27.41
C SER A 181 -18.15 -4.85 26.19
N LYS A 182 -18.54 -6.04 25.70
CA LYS A 182 -17.90 -6.68 24.53
C LYS A 182 -18.13 -5.88 23.25
N CYS A 183 -19.32 -5.30 23.07
CA CYS A 183 -19.65 -4.39 21.98
C CYS A 183 -18.66 -3.21 21.92
N PHE A 184 -18.48 -2.50 23.04
CA PHE A 184 -17.56 -1.37 23.12
C PHE A 184 -16.11 -1.76 22.87
N LEU A 185 -15.67 -2.88 23.45
CA LEU A 185 -14.30 -3.37 23.26
C LEU A 185 -13.98 -3.61 21.80
N HIS A 186 -14.88 -4.28 21.07
CA HIS A 186 -14.69 -4.57 19.66
C HIS A 186 -14.85 -3.32 18.78
N ALA A 187 -15.77 -2.41 19.13
CA ALA A 187 -15.91 -1.14 18.43
C ALA A 187 -14.62 -0.30 18.52
N LYS A 188 -14.05 -0.19 19.73
CA LYS A 188 -12.77 0.51 19.97
C LYS A 188 -11.64 -0.14 19.18
N LYS A 189 -11.57 -1.47 19.18
CA LYS A 189 -10.52 -2.20 18.45
C LYS A 189 -10.62 -1.99 16.93
N ALA A 190 -11.82 -2.05 16.37
CA ALA A 190 -12.06 -1.78 14.94
C ALA A 190 -11.63 -0.35 14.56
N ILE A 191 -12.00 0.67 15.35
CA ILE A 191 -11.61 2.07 15.10
C ILE A 191 -10.10 2.28 15.24
N LYS A 192 -9.44 1.60 16.19
CA LYS A 192 -7.99 1.69 16.39
C LYS A 192 -7.22 1.09 15.21
N LEU A 193 -7.70 -0.03 14.67
CA LEU A 193 -7.11 -0.69 13.51
C LEU A 193 -7.34 0.10 12.22
N ASP A 194 -8.55 0.65 12.04
CA ASP A 194 -8.88 1.51 10.90
C ASP A 194 -9.85 2.64 11.32
N PRO A 195 -9.39 3.90 11.39
CA PRO A 195 -10.22 5.04 11.76
C PRO A 195 -11.45 5.27 10.87
N ALA A 196 -11.49 4.73 9.65
CA ALA A 196 -12.66 4.84 8.77
C ALA A 196 -13.92 4.21 9.39
N TYR A 197 -13.76 3.23 10.29
CA TYR A 197 -14.87 2.59 10.99
C TYR A 197 -15.59 3.52 11.96
N LYS A 198 -14.96 4.63 12.38
CA LYS A 198 -15.63 5.67 13.18
C LYS A 198 -16.90 6.17 12.49
N ARG A 199 -16.87 6.35 11.16
CA ARG A 199 -18.05 6.75 10.37
C ARG A 199 -19.06 5.60 10.24
N LYS A 200 -18.58 4.37 10.08
CA LYS A 200 -19.44 3.17 10.00
C LYS A 200 -20.22 2.89 11.29
N PHE A 201 -19.68 3.26 12.46
CA PHE A 201 -20.38 3.12 13.74
C PHE A 201 -21.43 4.21 14.01
N GLN A 202 -21.43 5.34 13.27
CA GLN A 202 -22.38 6.42 13.53
C GLN A 202 -23.86 6.01 13.41
N PRO A 203 -24.29 5.25 12.37
CA PRO A 203 -25.66 4.76 12.29
C PRO A 203 -25.99 3.81 13.46
N MET A 204 -25.05 2.94 13.83
CA MET A 204 -25.22 1.99 14.94
C MET A 204 -25.43 2.72 16.27
N LEU A 205 -24.66 3.76 16.57
CA LEU A 205 -24.82 4.53 17.80
C LEU A 205 -26.18 5.22 17.91
N LYS A 206 -26.82 5.57 16.78
CA LYS A 206 -28.18 6.15 16.78
C LYS A 206 -29.26 5.13 17.11
N SER A 207 -29.07 3.88 16.68
CA SER A 207 -30.02 2.79 16.91
C SER A 207 -29.73 1.98 18.17
N SER A 208 -28.50 2.04 18.69
CA SER A 208 -28.04 1.23 19.82
C SER A 208 -28.82 1.55 21.08
N ARG A 209 -29.31 0.49 21.75
CA ARG A 209 -29.99 0.59 23.04
C ARG A 209 -29.03 1.06 24.14
N LEU A 210 -27.79 0.61 24.07
CA LEU A 210 -26.76 0.96 25.04
C LEU A 210 -26.23 2.39 24.84
N ALA A 211 -26.08 2.84 23.59
CA ALA A 211 -25.79 4.26 23.34
C ALA A 211 -26.90 5.16 23.88
N ARG A 212 -28.18 4.77 23.72
CA ARG A 212 -29.32 5.46 24.33
C ARG A 212 -29.23 5.49 25.85
N ARG A 213 -28.95 4.35 26.49
CA ARG A 213 -28.84 4.26 27.96
C ARG A 213 -27.71 5.13 28.52
N VAL A 214 -26.54 5.13 27.89
CA VAL A 214 -25.44 6.01 28.30
C VAL A 214 -25.83 7.48 28.12
N ALA A 215 -26.53 7.82 27.04
CA ALA A 215 -26.95 9.18 26.78
C ALA A 215 -28.05 9.66 27.76
N GLU A 216 -28.95 8.77 28.20
CA GLU A 216 -29.91 9.04 29.29
C GLU A 216 -29.19 9.41 30.60
N ILE A 217 -28.18 8.65 30.98
CA ILE A 217 -27.38 8.94 32.20
C ILE A 217 -26.69 10.31 32.07
N ILE A 218 -26.09 10.60 30.92
CA ILE A 218 -25.47 11.90 30.66
C ILE A 218 -26.50 13.03 30.72
N HIS A 219 -27.72 12.80 30.21
CA HIS A 219 -28.78 13.79 30.27
C HIS A 219 -29.24 14.06 31.72
N GLU A 220 -29.39 13.01 32.53
CA GLU A 220 -29.72 13.13 33.96
C GLU A 220 -28.65 13.92 34.72
N ILE A 221 -27.37 13.64 34.43
CA ILE A 221 -26.23 14.40 34.95
C ILE A 221 -26.35 15.88 34.57
N ILE A 222 -26.65 16.20 33.30
CA ILE A 222 -26.78 17.59 32.84
C ILE A 222 -27.92 18.30 33.56
N GLN A 223 -29.12 17.71 33.61
CA GLN A 223 -30.28 18.28 34.29
C GLN A 223 -29.98 18.58 35.76
N LYS A 224 -29.46 17.59 36.49
CA LYS A 224 -29.11 17.77 37.90
C LYS A 224 -28.06 18.84 38.13
N SER A 225 -27.08 18.98 37.21
CA SER A 225 -26.05 20.02 37.29
C SER A 225 -26.54 21.43 37.00
N GLU A 226 -27.68 21.58 36.32
CA GLU A 226 -28.35 22.87 36.10
C GLU A 226 -29.18 23.28 37.31
N ASP A 227 -29.82 22.31 37.98
CA ASP A 227 -30.70 22.55 39.13
C ASP A 227 -29.95 22.62 40.47
N SER A 228 -28.79 21.96 40.60
CA SER A 228 -28.01 21.91 41.85
C SER A 228 -26.58 21.38 41.65
N ARG A 229 -25.72 21.49 42.68
CA ARG A 229 -24.38 20.89 42.65
C ARG A 229 -24.54 19.38 42.87
N ILE A 230 -24.15 18.56 41.90
CA ILE A 230 -24.17 17.08 42.05
C ILE A 230 -23.25 16.70 43.21
N PRO A 231 -23.76 16.00 44.24
CA PRO A 231 -22.96 15.59 45.37
C PRO A 231 -22.01 14.44 44.99
N ASP A 232 -20.92 14.29 45.74
CA ASP A 232 -19.80 13.42 45.38
C ASP A 232 -20.21 11.94 45.24
N ASP A 233 -21.16 11.49 46.05
CA ASP A 233 -21.74 10.14 46.05
C ASP A 233 -22.57 9.85 44.79
N GLU A 234 -23.32 10.83 44.29
CA GLU A 234 -24.05 10.68 43.02
C GLU A 234 -23.10 10.68 41.81
N ALA A 235 -22.05 11.50 41.83
CA ALA A 235 -21.05 11.51 40.76
C ALA A 235 -20.31 10.16 40.66
N GLU A 236 -19.97 9.56 41.81
CA GLU A 236 -19.41 8.20 41.87
C GLU A 236 -20.38 7.15 41.36
N ARG A 237 -21.68 7.25 41.71
CA ARG A 237 -22.71 6.34 41.20
C ARG A 237 -22.83 6.40 39.68
N TYR A 238 -22.83 7.58 39.09
CA TYR A 238 -22.87 7.73 37.63
C TYR A 238 -21.60 7.20 36.95
N ALA A 239 -20.43 7.44 37.55
CA ALA A 239 -19.16 6.87 37.07
C ALA A 239 -19.20 5.34 37.07
N GLU A 240 -19.73 4.73 38.14
CA GLU A 240 -19.92 3.29 38.22
C GLU A 240 -20.93 2.76 37.20
N GLU A 241 -22.05 3.44 36.99
CA GLU A 241 -23.10 2.98 36.07
C GLU A 241 -22.61 3.07 34.62
N ILE A 242 -21.99 4.18 34.23
CA ILE A 242 -21.33 4.33 32.94
C ILE A 242 -20.19 3.31 32.82
N GLY A 243 -19.36 3.13 33.85
CA GLY A 243 -18.28 2.15 33.88
C GLY A 243 -18.80 0.72 33.64
N LYS A 244 -19.89 0.32 34.30
CA LYS A 244 -20.54 -1.00 34.08
C LYS A 244 -21.04 -1.16 32.65
N LEU A 245 -21.66 -0.12 32.07
CA LEU A 245 -22.15 -0.14 30.70
C LEU A 245 -21.02 -0.17 29.65
N LEU A 246 -19.93 0.55 29.93
CA LEU A 246 -18.75 0.63 29.06
C LEU A 246 -17.77 -0.54 29.25
N GLY A 247 -17.95 -1.37 30.28
CA GLY A 247 -17.20 -2.59 30.48
C GLY A 247 -16.02 -2.55 31.44
N ASP A 248 -15.99 -1.58 32.35
CA ASP A 248 -15.00 -1.51 33.42
C ASP A 248 -15.49 -2.21 34.69
N ARG A 249 -15.14 -3.49 34.79
CA ARG A 249 -14.84 -4.10 36.07
C ARG A 249 -13.52 -4.86 35.98
N ALA A 250 -12.60 -4.35 36.80
CA ALA A 250 -11.38 -4.86 37.42
C ALA A 250 -11.02 -6.37 37.42
N ASP A 251 -11.70 -7.28 36.73
CA ASP A 251 -11.44 -8.73 36.80
C ASP A 251 -10.59 -9.28 35.63
N ARG A 252 -9.91 -8.42 34.88
CA ARG A 252 -8.97 -8.86 33.83
C ARG A 252 -7.58 -9.01 34.41
N GLY A 253 -7.02 -10.22 34.29
CA GLY A 253 -5.69 -10.58 34.75
C GLY A 253 -4.57 -9.65 34.26
N PRO A 254 -3.37 -9.78 34.86
CA PRO A 254 -2.26 -8.86 34.66
C PRO A 254 -1.76 -8.92 33.21
N GLY A 255 -2.23 -8.00 32.36
CA GLY A 255 -1.79 -7.94 30.97
C GLY A 255 -2.64 -7.08 30.03
N SER A 256 -3.92 -6.85 30.34
CA SER A 256 -4.73 -5.88 29.58
C SER A 256 -4.61 -4.51 30.23
N GLY A 257 -3.90 -3.58 29.58
CA GLY A 257 -3.82 -2.19 30.05
C GLY A 257 -5.20 -1.56 30.27
N PRO A 258 -5.32 -0.60 31.20
CA PRO A 258 -6.61 -0.06 31.63
C PRO A 258 -7.36 0.55 30.44
N LEU A 259 -8.65 0.20 30.32
CA LEU A 259 -9.58 1.12 29.69
C LEU A 259 -9.62 2.36 30.62
N GLU A 260 -9.40 3.54 30.06
CA GLU A 260 -9.67 4.78 30.78
C GLU A 260 -11.19 4.88 30.94
N THR A 261 -11.71 4.39 32.06
CA THR A 261 -12.99 4.84 32.59
C THR A 261 -12.91 6.35 32.75
N PRO A 262 -13.98 7.10 32.45
CA PRO A 262 -14.05 8.48 32.90
C PRO A 262 -14.00 8.42 34.43
N ASP A 263 -12.87 8.82 35.00
CA ASP A 263 -12.73 8.91 36.45
C ASP A 263 -13.79 9.90 36.99
N PRO A 264 -14.23 9.77 38.25
CA PRO A 264 -15.25 10.65 38.81
C PRO A 264 -14.87 12.14 38.67
N GLU A 265 -13.58 12.45 38.67
CA GLU A 265 -13.07 13.80 38.43
C GLU A 265 -13.20 14.23 36.96
N SER A 266 -12.99 13.35 35.99
CA SER A 266 -13.25 13.58 34.57
C SER A 266 -14.73 13.85 34.30
N ILE A 267 -15.63 13.11 34.96
CA ILE A 267 -17.08 13.38 34.91
C ILE A 267 -17.37 14.75 35.52
N ARG A 268 -16.82 15.07 36.69
CA ARG A 268 -16.95 16.40 37.32
C ARG A 268 -16.43 17.52 36.43
N ARG A 269 -15.25 17.39 35.82
CA ARG A 269 -14.69 18.39 34.90
C ARG A 269 -15.59 18.60 33.69
N MET A 270 -16.15 17.52 33.15
CA MET A 270 -17.04 17.57 32.00
C MET A 270 -18.38 18.27 32.31
N ILE A 271 -18.86 18.15 33.56
CA ILE A 271 -20.07 18.81 34.07
C ILE A 271 -19.81 20.28 34.46
N GLN A 272 -18.69 20.53 35.14
CA GLN A 272 -18.33 21.85 35.67
C GLN A 272 -17.89 22.82 34.58
N ASP A 273 -17.37 22.32 33.45
CA ASP A 273 -17.04 23.12 32.28
C ASP A 273 -18.33 23.55 31.53
N PRO A 274 -18.71 24.84 31.57
CA PRO A 274 -19.93 25.32 30.92
C PRO A 274 -19.88 25.12 29.40
N GLN A 275 -18.71 25.20 28.76
CA GLN A 275 -18.58 25.01 27.32
C GLN A 275 -18.82 23.56 26.92
N ARG A 276 -18.32 22.59 27.70
CA ARG A 276 -18.60 21.16 27.47
C ARG A 276 -20.05 20.82 27.73
N ARG A 277 -20.65 21.39 28.77
CA ARG A 277 -22.08 21.23 29.07
C ARG A 277 -22.95 21.74 27.93
N ASP A 278 -22.64 22.93 27.41
CA ASP A 278 -23.31 23.51 26.25
C ASP A 278 -23.10 22.69 24.97
N GLN A 279 -21.91 22.11 24.77
CA GLN A 279 -21.66 21.20 23.65
C GLN A 279 -22.49 19.92 23.75
N LEU A 280 -22.53 19.28 24.92
CA LEU A 280 -23.36 18.09 25.16
C LEU A 280 -24.86 18.41 24.99
N ARG A 281 -25.30 19.57 25.47
CA ARG A 281 -26.67 20.06 25.29
C ARG A 281 -27.01 20.28 23.81
N ARG A 282 -26.13 20.93 23.04
CA ARG A 282 -26.33 21.12 21.59
C ARG A 282 -26.35 19.81 20.80
N LEU A 283 -25.63 18.79 21.26
CA LEU A 283 -25.70 17.45 20.67
C LEU A 283 -27.05 16.77 20.95
N TRP A 284 -27.68 17.09 22.07
CA TRP A 284 -28.97 16.53 22.51
C TRP A 284 -30.19 17.28 21.93
N ASP A 285 -30.17 18.61 21.98
CA ASP A 285 -31.29 19.48 21.60
C ASP A 285 -31.48 19.64 20.08
N ARG A 286 -30.58 19.10 19.27
CA ARG A 286 -30.64 19.25 17.81
C ARG A 286 -31.52 18.13 17.23
N PRO A 287 -32.74 18.44 16.75
CA PRO A 287 -33.58 17.44 16.10
C PRO A 287 -32.90 17.07 14.79
N GLY A 288 -32.36 15.85 14.72
CA GLY A 288 -31.65 15.37 13.53
C GLY A 288 -30.16 15.70 13.45
N ALA A 289 -29.40 15.75 14.56
CA ALA A 289 -27.92 15.77 14.54
C ALA A 289 -27.32 14.47 13.97
N ALA A 290 -27.46 14.34 12.67
CA ALA A 290 -26.89 13.32 11.82
C ALA A 290 -25.83 13.91 10.88
N GLU A 291 -25.33 15.12 11.13
CA GLU A 291 -24.27 15.71 10.30
C GLU A 291 -22.95 15.87 11.06
N PRO A 292 -21.80 15.50 10.43
CA PRO A 292 -20.63 15.00 11.14
C PRO A 292 -19.53 16.05 11.34
N ASP A 293 -19.73 17.29 10.89
CA ASP A 293 -18.65 18.28 10.79
C ASP A 293 -18.51 19.18 12.02
N SER A 294 -19.41 19.10 13.00
CA SER A 294 -19.37 19.96 14.18
C SER A 294 -18.50 19.45 15.32
N LEU A 295 -17.78 18.32 15.16
CA LEU A 295 -17.01 17.74 16.26
C LEU A 295 -15.67 18.42 16.54
N GLY A 296 -15.13 19.29 15.67
CA GLY A 296 -14.06 20.24 16.03
C GLY A 296 -12.88 19.70 16.86
N LEU A 297 -12.60 18.40 16.84
CA LEU A 297 -11.48 17.78 17.54
C LEU A 297 -10.29 17.95 16.62
N GLY A 298 -9.59 19.03 16.87
CA GLY A 298 -8.47 19.52 16.10
C GLY A 298 -7.39 18.48 15.86
N SER A 299 -6.82 18.59 14.68
CA SER A 299 -5.44 18.30 14.36
C SER A 299 -4.51 18.60 15.54
N SER A 300 -3.95 17.55 16.14
CA SER A 300 -2.61 17.66 16.69
C SER A 300 -1.65 17.42 15.54
N ARG A 301 -0.87 18.46 15.23
CA ARG A 301 0.39 18.34 14.49
C ARG A 301 1.27 17.31 15.20
N ASP A 302 1.68 16.28 14.48
CA ASP A 302 3.06 16.06 14.06
C ASP A 302 3.07 15.25 12.75
#